data_AF-A0AAV2P1T0-F1
#
_entry.id   AF-A0AAV2P1T0-F1
#
_cell.length_a   1.000
_cell.length_b   1.000
_cell.length_c   1.000
_cell.angle_alpha   90.00
_cell.angle_beta   90.00
_cell.angle_gamma   90.00
#
_symmetry.space_group_name_H-M   'P 1'
#
loop_
_entity.id
_entity.type
_entity.pdbx_description
1 polymer ?
#
loop_
_entity_poly.entity_id
_entity_poly.type
_entity_poly.pdbx_seq_one_letter_code
_entity_poly.pdbx_strand_id
1 'polypeptide(L)'
;MCEQLQAINKYYNNLQYDESKKEEALAKISTLSKTIKIKDDISERFFETVFVIEKNLSLFQSVCEHVDVVTTIIEYLNSFGAKFMFGSKFEEEYMGDDVILLVMLTLWNICGQHQIQLFLEDAIVKNYTLNGTIQYQQLKFTPVIDQSNQMILLEDADLYAVINYLRVKESIFSYLYEIWVQECRKQKFLWLVEEYLKNFSSHICVFRSTKELLTACSHSKMQIVSIWSEDIIAAKNLARSLNKEVLFINTHMDFCGGIALLPYGKIFGKTLYTLSYERQNFDIDNYKIKSEISELKIPIYDLFYYGEWQRPVKNTYWIYNETLWAHATSDDIKRCIDSAEKGFKIWSTKSIASRKQVLSKFAFVLQSKGQFLLADRVLKWIRYVDQTFMILGFQSRRLEITKTRKPRGVIILKEKDETVLFDRLTQILISGNSAIVICDGKNSCSLAQYCNMFSISQIPSGVINLLSNDKMEALEVSLCTTEYELYAERLFAKDNPEKTYINLTVPNHIILPYY
;
A
#
# COMPACT_ATOMS: atom_id res chain seq x y z
N MET A 1 1.89 -19.84 -52.46
CA MET A 1 2.19 -19.51 -51.04
C MET A 1 2.89 -18.17 -51.07
N CYS A 2 2.23 -17.14 -50.54
CA CYS A 2 2.39 -15.73 -50.95
C CYS A 2 3.70 -15.11 -50.46
N GLU A 3 4.32 -14.23 -51.28
CA GLU A 3 5.53 -13.46 -50.95
C GLU A 3 5.40 -12.67 -49.62
N GLN A 4 4.17 -12.33 -49.21
CA GLN A 4 3.86 -11.78 -47.89
C GLN A 4 4.24 -12.71 -46.72
N LEU A 5 4.03 -14.02 -46.85
CA LEU A 5 4.39 -15.01 -45.82
C LEU A 5 5.91 -15.17 -45.72
N GLN A 6 6.63 -15.03 -46.83
CA GLN A 6 8.10 -15.00 -46.85
C GLN A 6 8.65 -13.68 -46.30
N ALA A 7 8.01 -12.55 -46.57
CA ALA A 7 8.38 -11.26 -45.98
C ALA A 7 8.16 -11.25 -44.46
N ILE A 8 7.00 -11.72 -43.98
CA ILE A 8 6.71 -11.89 -42.56
C ILE A 8 7.73 -12.84 -41.91
N ASN A 9 7.99 -14.02 -42.49
CA ASN A 9 9.02 -14.92 -41.97
C ASN A 9 10.43 -14.32 -41.99
N LYS A 10 10.77 -13.47 -42.95
CA LYS A 10 12.08 -12.79 -42.98
C LYS A 10 12.22 -11.75 -41.87
N TYR A 11 11.14 -11.05 -41.52
CA TYR A 11 11.13 -10.10 -40.40
C TYR A 11 11.03 -10.80 -39.04
N TYR A 12 10.32 -11.93 -38.93
CA TYR A 12 10.13 -12.67 -37.68
C TYR A 12 11.22 -13.73 -37.38
N ASN A 13 11.82 -14.39 -38.38
CA ASN A 13 12.93 -15.33 -38.13
C ASN A 13 14.22 -14.60 -37.72
N ASN A 14 14.39 -13.32 -38.10
CA ASN A 14 15.48 -12.48 -37.60
C ASN A 14 15.27 -12.01 -36.15
N LEU A 15 14.09 -12.26 -35.57
CA LEU A 15 13.80 -12.08 -34.15
C LEU A 15 14.00 -13.37 -33.33
N GLN A 16 14.45 -14.48 -33.94
CA GLN A 16 15.05 -15.56 -33.16
C GLN A 16 16.36 -15.02 -32.58
N TYR A 17 16.26 -14.52 -31.34
CA TYR A 17 17.40 -14.09 -30.54
C TYR A 17 18.31 -15.28 -30.32
N ASP A 18 19.35 -15.39 -31.15
CA ASP A 18 20.48 -16.29 -30.95
C ASP A 18 21.01 -16.07 -29.52
N GLU A 19 20.93 -17.10 -28.66
CA GLU A 19 21.30 -17.01 -27.24
C GLU A 19 22.73 -16.49 -27.06
N SER A 20 23.63 -16.85 -27.99
CA SER A 20 25.01 -16.37 -28.00
C SER A 20 25.11 -14.86 -28.21
N LYS A 21 24.22 -14.27 -29.03
CA LYS A 21 24.15 -12.82 -29.25
C LYS A 21 23.50 -12.10 -28.07
N LYS A 22 22.58 -12.76 -27.36
CA LYS A 22 21.94 -12.22 -26.15
C LYS A 22 22.95 -12.09 -25.00
N GLU A 23 23.80 -13.08 -24.77
CA GLU A 23 24.85 -13.02 -23.74
C GLU A 23 25.88 -11.92 -24.04
N GLU A 24 26.34 -11.81 -25.28
CA GLU A 24 27.26 -10.75 -25.70
C GLU A 24 26.62 -9.37 -25.52
N ALA A 25 25.33 -9.24 -25.86
CA ALA A 25 24.58 -8.00 -25.68
C ALA A 25 24.46 -7.62 -24.19
N LEU A 26 24.20 -8.58 -23.31
CA LEU A 26 24.15 -8.38 -21.87
C LEU A 26 25.49 -7.93 -21.29
N ALA A 27 26.59 -8.56 -21.72
CA ALA A 27 27.93 -8.17 -21.31
C ALA A 27 28.22 -6.71 -21.72
N LYS A 28 27.88 -6.31 -22.96
CA LYS A 28 28.02 -4.93 -23.41
C LYS A 28 27.20 -3.96 -22.56
N ILE A 29 25.92 -4.26 -22.29
CA ILE A 29 25.04 -3.42 -21.45
C ILE A 29 25.66 -3.20 -20.06
N SER A 30 26.20 -4.24 -19.43
CA SER A 30 26.84 -4.13 -18.11
C SER A 30 28.04 -3.16 -18.08
N THR A 31 28.67 -2.92 -19.23
CA THR A 31 29.78 -1.96 -19.34
C THR A 31 29.33 -0.55 -19.69
N LEU A 32 28.12 -0.38 -20.24
CA LEU A 32 27.59 0.94 -20.62
C LEU A 32 27.38 1.86 -19.42
N SER A 33 27.09 1.33 -18.24
CA SER A 33 26.93 2.18 -17.05
C SER A 33 28.21 2.95 -16.70
N LYS A 34 29.38 2.41 -17.06
CA LYS A 34 30.69 3.05 -16.85
C LYS A 34 30.97 4.21 -17.79
N THR A 35 30.24 4.32 -18.91
CA THR A 35 30.42 5.41 -19.89
C THR A 35 29.59 6.64 -19.53
N ILE A 36 28.63 6.50 -18.60
CA ILE A 36 27.78 7.58 -18.12
C ILE A 36 28.57 8.47 -17.17
N LYS A 37 28.68 9.76 -17.49
CA LYS A 37 29.16 10.76 -16.55
C LYS A 37 28.05 11.02 -15.55
N ILE A 38 28.24 10.56 -14.32
CA ILE A 38 27.29 10.79 -13.22
C ILE A 38 27.23 12.29 -12.94
N LYS A 39 26.05 12.90 -13.15
CA LYS A 39 25.78 14.32 -12.90
C LYS A 39 25.16 14.50 -11.51
N ASP A 40 25.23 15.69 -10.93
CA ASP A 40 24.61 15.92 -9.61
C ASP A 40 23.08 16.10 -9.72
N ASP A 41 22.61 16.70 -10.82
CA ASP A 41 21.19 16.90 -11.07
C ASP A 41 20.48 15.62 -11.53
N ILE A 42 19.35 15.30 -10.87
CA ILE A 42 18.61 14.06 -11.14
C ILE A 42 17.93 14.07 -12.50
N SER A 43 17.42 15.22 -12.97
CA SER A 43 16.77 15.31 -14.28
C SER A 43 17.78 15.05 -15.40
N GLU A 44 18.99 15.59 -15.26
CA GLU A 44 20.08 15.36 -16.21
C GLU A 44 20.53 13.90 -16.24
N ARG A 45 20.54 13.20 -15.10
CA ARG A 45 20.82 11.74 -15.06
C ARG A 45 19.79 10.96 -15.85
N PHE A 46 18.51 11.27 -15.70
CA PHE A 46 17.42 10.61 -16.45
C PHE A 46 17.60 10.81 -17.96
N PHE A 47 17.83 12.04 -18.41
CA PHE A 47 18.04 12.33 -19.83
C PHE A 47 19.33 11.74 -20.41
N GLU A 48 20.43 11.73 -19.65
CA GLU A 48 21.69 11.08 -20.08
C GLU A 48 21.50 9.57 -20.22
N THR A 49 20.75 8.96 -19.29
CA THR A 49 20.41 7.53 -19.35
C THR A 49 19.61 7.21 -20.61
N VAL A 50 18.60 8.03 -20.94
CA VAL A 50 17.83 7.89 -22.19
C VAL A 50 18.74 7.97 -23.40
N PHE A 51 19.61 8.98 -23.45
CA PHE A 51 20.53 9.17 -24.57
C PHE A 51 21.44 7.96 -24.81
N VAL A 52 21.94 7.35 -23.73
CA VAL A 52 22.78 6.14 -23.81
C VAL A 52 21.96 4.94 -24.31
N ILE A 53 20.73 4.77 -23.84
CA ILE A 53 19.82 3.71 -24.32
C ILE A 53 19.54 3.90 -25.82
N GLU A 54 19.16 5.11 -26.24
CA GLU A 54 18.83 5.43 -27.64
C GLU A 54 20.03 5.19 -28.59
N LYS A 55 21.24 5.58 -28.17
CA LYS A 55 22.47 5.29 -28.94
C LYS A 55 22.77 3.80 -29.09
N ASN A 56 22.28 2.98 -28.16
CA ASN A 56 22.50 1.55 -28.13
C ASN A 56 21.17 0.79 -28.28
N LEU A 57 20.17 1.36 -28.95
CA LEU A 57 18.78 0.88 -28.93
C LEU A 57 18.64 -0.59 -29.33
N SER A 58 19.33 -1.00 -30.40
CA SER A 58 19.32 -2.39 -30.88
C SER A 58 19.86 -3.38 -29.85
N LEU A 59 20.83 -2.96 -29.04
CA LEU A 59 21.41 -3.76 -27.95
C LEU A 59 20.35 -4.02 -26.88
N PHE A 60 19.69 -2.98 -26.39
CA PHE A 60 18.64 -3.10 -25.37
C PHE A 60 17.43 -3.89 -25.90
N GLN A 61 17.02 -3.65 -27.15
CA GLN A 61 15.92 -4.38 -27.79
C GLN A 61 16.24 -5.87 -27.94
N SER A 62 17.51 -6.23 -28.17
CA SER A 62 17.93 -7.63 -28.34
C SER A 62 17.90 -8.49 -27.07
N VAL A 63 17.89 -7.86 -25.89
CA VAL A 63 17.90 -8.57 -24.61
C VAL A 63 16.57 -8.52 -23.88
N CYS A 64 15.73 -7.53 -24.20
CA CYS A 64 14.37 -7.42 -23.69
C CYS A 64 13.45 -8.46 -24.33
N GLU A 65 12.42 -8.85 -23.59
CA GLU A 65 11.41 -9.81 -24.05
C GLU A 65 10.57 -9.28 -25.22
N HIS A 66 10.40 -7.95 -25.26
CA HIS A 66 9.71 -7.26 -26.35
C HIS A 66 10.33 -5.87 -26.58
N VAL A 67 10.29 -5.39 -27.83
CA VAL A 67 10.83 -4.07 -28.20
C VAL A 67 10.14 -2.93 -27.45
N ASP A 68 8.85 -3.07 -27.15
CA ASP A 68 8.07 -2.06 -26.43
C ASP A 68 8.51 -1.86 -24.97
N VAL A 69 9.21 -2.84 -24.38
CA VAL A 69 9.79 -2.69 -23.04
C VAL A 69 10.80 -1.55 -23.03
N VAL A 70 11.67 -1.49 -24.05
CA VAL A 70 12.70 -0.45 -24.16
C VAL A 70 12.05 0.92 -24.41
N THR A 71 11.05 0.96 -25.30
CA THR A 71 10.25 2.17 -25.55
C THR A 71 9.61 2.69 -24.26
N THR A 72 9.00 1.80 -23.48
CA THR A 72 8.37 2.16 -22.19
C THR A 72 9.39 2.71 -21.19
N ILE A 73 10.58 2.09 -21.09
CA ILE A 73 11.67 2.60 -20.24
C ILE A 73 12.04 4.04 -20.66
N ILE A 74 12.26 4.28 -21.95
CA ILE A 74 12.61 5.61 -22.48
C ILE A 74 11.52 6.64 -22.16
N GLU A 75 10.25 6.30 -22.41
CA GLU A 75 9.13 7.20 -22.14
C GLU A 75 9.00 7.55 -20.65
N TYR A 76 9.16 6.58 -19.76
CA TYR A 76 9.20 6.81 -18.31
C TYR A 76 10.34 7.76 -17.94
N LEU A 77 11.57 7.47 -18.39
CA LEU A 77 12.72 8.28 -18.04
C LEU A 77 12.59 9.72 -18.56
N ASN A 78 12.15 9.91 -19.81
CA ASN A 78 11.92 11.24 -20.36
C ASN A 78 10.83 12.01 -19.59
N SER A 79 9.71 11.36 -19.28
CA SER A 79 8.63 12.05 -18.56
C SER A 79 9.02 12.42 -17.14
N PHE A 80 9.70 11.54 -16.41
CA PHE A 80 10.10 11.84 -15.04
C PHE A 80 11.28 12.82 -15.01
N GLY A 81 12.24 12.70 -15.92
CA GLY A 81 13.29 13.69 -16.13
C GLY A 81 12.70 15.10 -16.34
N ALA A 82 11.72 15.22 -17.25
CA ALA A 82 11.03 16.50 -17.47
C ALA A 82 10.30 16.99 -16.21
N LYS A 83 9.59 16.11 -15.48
CA LYS A 83 8.90 16.49 -14.24
C LYS A 83 9.86 17.01 -13.17
N PHE A 84 11.02 16.37 -12.99
CA PHE A 84 12.07 16.83 -12.08
C PHE A 84 12.62 18.19 -12.53
N MET A 85 12.93 18.35 -13.81
CA MET A 85 13.47 19.59 -14.38
C MET A 85 12.55 20.80 -14.16
N PHE A 86 11.24 20.62 -14.38
CA PHE A 86 10.27 21.71 -14.26
C PHE A 86 9.75 21.91 -12.82
N GLY A 87 10.26 21.17 -11.84
CA GLY A 87 9.74 21.22 -10.47
C GLY A 87 8.24 20.93 -10.40
N SER A 88 7.74 20.11 -11.34
CA SER A 88 6.32 19.77 -11.39
C SER A 88 5.95 19.14 -10.06
N LYS A 89 4.87 19.62 -9.40
CA LYS A 89 4.31 18.87 -8.28
C LYS A 89 4.02 17.46 -8.78
N PHE A 90 4.74 16.47 -8.26
CA PHE A 90 4.35 15.08 -8.37
C PHE A 90 2.96 14.92 -7.72
N GLU A 91 2.37 13.75 -7.82
CA GLU A 91 1.21 13.43 -6.97
C GLU A 91 1.54 13.89 -5.55
N GLU A 92 0.72 14.76 -4.93
CA GLU A 92 1.02 15.44 -3.65
C GLU A 92 1.37 14.47 -2.51
N GLU A 93 1.20 13.18 -2.77
CA GLU A 93 1.48 12.02 -1.98
C GLU A 93 2.97 11.71 -1.73
N TYR A 94 3.89 12.04 -2.64
CA TYR A 94 5.29 11.59 -2.59
C TYR A 94 6.31 12.74 -2.59
N MET A 95 7.38 12.60 -1.81
CA MET A 95 8.53 13.52 -1.83
C MET A 95 9.43 13.23 -3.05
N GLY A 96 10.24 14.20 -3.50
CA GLY A 96 11.06 14.06 -4.72
C GLY A 96 11.96 12.82 -4.73
N ASP A 97 12.62 12.53 -3.61
CA ASP A 97 13.48 11.36 -3.45
C ASP A 97 12.70 10.03 -3.47
N ASP A 98 11.50 10.00 -2.87
CA ASP A 98 10.62 8.82 -2.93
C ASP A 98 10.21 8.53 -4.37
N VAL A 99 9.94 9.57 -5.17
CA VAL A 99 9.51 9.40 -6.57
C VAL A 99 10.58 8.69 -7.40
N ILE A 100 11.86 9.03 -7.23
CA ILE A 100 12.96 8.37 -7.95
C ILE A 100 12.92 6.87 -7.69
N LEU A 101 12.79 6.49 -6.42
CA LEU A 101 12.71 5.09 -6.01
C LEU A 101 11.46 4.38 -6.57
N LEU A 102 10.30 5.04 -6.57
CA LEU A 102 9.07 4.47 -7.14
C LEU A 102 9.20 4.24 -8.65
N VAL A 103 9.84 5.16 -9.37
CA VAL A 103 10.11 5.00 -10.80
C VAL A 103 11.01 3.79 -11.02
N MET A 104 12.10 3.67 -10.27
CA MET A 104 13.02 2.52 -10.37
C MET A 104 12.32 1.19 -10.08
N LEU A 105 11.51 1.11 -9.03
CA LEU A 105 10.73 -0.08 -8.69
C LEU A 105 9.73 -0.45 -9.79
N THR A 106 9.09 0.56 -10.39
CA THR A 106 8.16 0.34 -11.51
C THR A 106 8.90 -0.19 -12.74
N LEU A 107 10.05 0.40 -13.09
CA LEU A 107 10.88 -0.04 -14.22
C LEU A 107 11.44 -1.46 -14.02
N TRP A 108 11.83 -1.83 -12.80
CA TRP A 108 12.28 -3.20 -12.50
C TRP A 108 11.19 -4.25 -12.69
N ASN A 109 9.92 -3.90 -12.44
CA ASN A 109 8.81 -4.81 -12.74
C ASN A 109 8.45 -4.85 -14.24
N ILE A 110 8.62 -3.73 -14.96
CA ILE A 110 8.39 -3.68 -16.42
C ILE A 110 9.46 -4.51 -17.17
N CYS A 111 10.71 -4.47 -16.70
CA CYS A 111 11.84 -5.17 -17.28
C CYS A 111 12.50 -6.08 -16.24
N GLY A 112 12.18 -7.37 -16.31
CA GLY A 112 12.79 -8.41 -15.45
C GLY A 112 14.26 -8.72 -15.76
N GLN A 113 14.87 -8.07 -16.77
CA GLN A 113 16.22 -8.42 -17.18
C GLN A 113 17.27 -7.76 -16.27
N HIS A 114 17.95 -8.58 -15.47
CA HIS A 114 18.82 -8.14 -14.38
C HIS A 114 19.91 -7.14 -14.81
N GLN A 115 20.55 -7.34 -15.97
CA GLN A 115 21.60 -6.42 -16.44
C GLN A 115 21.07 -5.04 -16.82
N ILE A 116 19.83 -4.94 -17.32
CA ILE A 116 19.18 -3.65 -17.56
C ILE A 116 18.84 -2.97 -16.23
N GLN A 117 18.33 -3.74 -15.26
CA GLN A 117 18.03 -3.21 -13.93
C GLN A 117 19.28 -2.64 -13.25
N LEU A 118 20.41 -3.35 -13.32
CA LEU A 118 21.71 -2.89 -12.83
C LEU A 118 22.21 -1.65 -13.57
N PHE A 119 22.09 -1.64 -14.90
CA PHE A 119 22.45 -0.46 -15.71
C PHE A 119 21.67 0.79 -15.27
N LEU A 120 20.34 0.68 -15.12
CA LEU A 120 19.49 1.78 -14.67
C LEU A 120 19.84 2.24 -13.25
N GLU A 121 20.10 1.29 -12.34
CA GLU A 121 20.53 1.58 -10.97
C GLU A 121 21.86 2.34 -10.94
N ASP A 122 22.85 1.88 -11.71
CA ASP A 122 24.16 2.52 -11.80
C ASP A 122 24.07 3.93 -12.42
N ALA A 123 23.22 4.12 -13.42
CA ALA A 123 23.08 5.37 -14.15
C ALA A 123 22.35 6.45 -13.35
N ILE A 124 21.31 6.05 -12.61
CA ILE A 124 20.37 6.98 -11.96
C ILE A 124 20.65 7.10 -10.47
N VAL A 125 20.75 5.97 -9.76
CA VAL A 125 20.71 5.93 -8.29
C VAL A 125 22.11 5.95 -7.68
N LYS A 126 23.10 5.35 -8.33
CA LYS A 126 24.47 5.26 -7.78
C LYS A 126 25.02 6.63 -7.41
N ASN A 127 25.58 6.73 -6.20
CA ASN A 127 26.11 7.95 -5.60
C ASN A 127 25.10 9.11 -5.48
N TYR A 128 23.80 8.85 -5.65
CA TYR A 128 22.75 9.80 -5.27
C TYR A 128 22.46 9.66 -3.78
N THR A 129 21.88 10.70 -3.17
CA THR A 129 21.58 10.79 -1.72
C THR A 129 20.83 9.58 -1.15
N LEU A 130 20.02 8.91 -1.98
CA LEU A 130 19.26 7.71 -1.63
C LEU A 130 20.10 6.42 -1.55
N ASN A 131 21.24 6.36 -2.24
CA ASN A 131 22.06 5.15 -2.33
C ASN A 131 22.71 4.83 -0.98
N GLY A 132 22.43 3.63 -0.46
CA GLY A 132 22.90 3.19 0.86
C GLY A 132 21.99 3.59 2.03
N THR A 133 20.87 4.27 1.78
CA THR A 133 19.84 4.47 2.82
C THR A 133 19.14 3.15 3.14
N ILE A 134 18.76 2.98 4.42
CA ILE A 134 18.00 1.81 4.88
C ILE A 134 16.69 1.67 4.09
N GLN A 135 16.02 2.78 3.81
CA GLN A 135 14.78 2.82 3.02
C GLN A 135 14.99 2.31 1.59
N TYR A 136 16.05 2.74 0.90
CA TYR A 136 16.39 2.26 -0.44
C TYR A 136 16.67 0.76 -0.45
N GLN A 137 17.55 0.29 0.45
CA GLN A 137 17.91 -1.13 0.53
C GLN A 137 16.69 -2.00 0.82
N GLN A 138 15.85 -1.59 1.78
CA GLN A 138 14.64 -2.35 2.10
C GLN A 138 13.63 -2.34 0.98
N LEU A 139 13.33 -1.18 0.38
CA LEU A 139 12.37 -1.09 -0.72
C LEU A 139 12.86 -1.76 -2.01
N LYS A 140 14.17 -1.93 -2.20
CA LYS A 140 14.73 -2.72 -3.31
C LYS A 140 14.42 -4.22 -3.17
N PHE A 141 14.51 -4.77 -1.96
CA PHE A 141 14.34 -6.22 -1.74
C PHE A 141 12.93 -6.62 -1.29
N THR A 142 12.19 -5.75 -0.60
CA THR A 142 10.88 -6.11 -0.01
C THR A 142 9.81 -6.45 -1.06
N PRO A 143 9.65 -5.70 -2.18
CA PRO A 143 8.68 -6.03 -3.21
C PRO A 143 8.95 -7.37 -3.89
N VAL A 144 10.22 -7.79 -3.97
CA VAL A 144 10.60 -9.11 -4.51
C VAL A 144 10.10 -10.25 -3.63
N ILE A 145 9.87 -10.01 -2.33
CA ILE A 145 9.52 -11.03 -1.34
C ILE A 145 8.03 -11.01 -0.98
N ASP A 146 7.38 -9.84 -1.01
CA ASP A 146 6.05 -9.61 -0.42
C ASP A 146 5.05 -8.95 -1.40
N GLN A 147 5.31 -9.10 -2.71
CA GLN A 147 4.38 -8.85 -3.81
C GLN A 147 3.84 -10.19 -4.34
N SER A 148 2.55 -10.27 -4.65
CA SER A 148 2.00 -11.36 -5.46
C SER A 148 1.36 -10.82 -6.73
N ASN A 149 1.60 -11.51 -7.84
CA ASN A 149 0.98 -11.25 -9.12
C ASN A 149 -0.05 -12.34 -9.42
N GLN A 150 -1.26 -11.95 -9.80
CA GLN A 150 -2.35 -12.86 -10.13
C GLN A 150 -3.03 -12.45 -11.43
N MET A 151 -3.62 -13.42 -12.13
CA MET A 151 -4.50 -13.16 -13.28
C MET A 151 -5.89 -13.74 -13.03
N ILE A 152 -6.93 -13.05 -13.47
CA ILE A 152 -8.33 -13.49 -13.43
C ILE A 152 -8.86 -13.47 -14.86
N LEU A 153 -9.25 -14.63 -15.37
CA LEU A 153 -9.81 -14.80 -16.70
C LEU A 153 -11.33 -15.04 -16.57
N LEU A 154 -12.12 -14.05 -17.00
CA LEU A 154 -13.59 -14.17 -17.04
C LEU A 154 -14.04 -14.98 -18.26
N GLU A 155 -15.32 -15.35 -18.28
CA GLU A 155 -15.95 -16.16 -19.33
C GLU A 155 -15.75 -15.57 -20.73
N ASP A 156 -15.85 -14.25 -20.83
CA ASP A 156 -15.76 -13.49 -22.06
C ASP A 156 -14.33 -13.09 -22.43
N ALA A 157 -13.31 -13.49 -21.66
CA ALA A 157 -11.92 -13.14 -21.94
C ALA A 157 -11.42 -13.63 -23.30
N ASP A 158 -10.67 -12.77 -24.01
CA ASP A 158 -9.85 -13.16 -25.15
C ASP A 158 -8.64 -14.00 -24.69
N LEU A 159 -8.82 -15.32 -24.70
CA LEU A 159 -7.77 -16.26 -24.31
C LEU A 159 -6.56 -16.23 -25.26
N TYR A 160 -6.71 -15.83 -26.52
CA TYR A 160 -5.55 -15.73 -27.43
C TYR A 160 -4.71 -14.51 -27.09
N ALA A 161 -5.33 -13.38 -26.72
CA ALA A 161 -4.61 -12.23 -26.20
C ALA A 161 -3.83 -12.58 -24.93
N VAL A 162 -4.47 -13.30 -23.98
CA VAL A 162 -3.81 -13.79 -22.75
C VAL A 162 -2.60 -14.67 -23.08
N ILE A 163 -2.77 -15.65 -23.98
CA ILE A 163 -1.70 -16.60 -24.33
C ILE A 163 -0.58 -15.91 -25.09
N ASN A 164 -0.89 -14.99 -26.01
CA ASN A 164 0.11 -14.17 -26.69
C ASN A 164 0.90 -13.31 -25.70
N TYR A 165 0.22 -12.69 -24.73
CA TYR A 165 0.88 -11.91 -23.68
C TYR A 165 1.83 -12.80 -22.86
N LEU A 166 1.37 -13.94 -22.35
CA LEU A 166 2.19 -14.88 -21.56
C LEU A 166 3.36 -15.44 -22.36
N ARG A 167 3.18 -15.68 -23.67
CA ARG A 167 4.24 -16.16 -24.57
C ARG A 167 5.33 -15.11 -24.80
N VAL A 168 4.96 -13.84 -24.90
CA VAL A 168 5.92 -12.75 -25.09
C VAL A 168 6.65 -12.43 -23.78
N LYS A 169 5.97 -12.54 -22.64
CA LYS A 169 6.46 -12.14 -21.32
C LYS A 169 6.86 -13.32 -20.45
N GLU A 170 7.73 -14.21 -20.94
CA GLU A 170 8.10 -15.44 -20.22
C GLU A 170 8.64 -15.21 -18.79
N SER A 171 9.30 -14.08 -18.50
CA SER A 171 9.76 -13.77 -17.13
C SER A 171 8.61 -13.71 -16.13
N ILE A 172 7.38 -13.45 -16.58
CA ILE A 172 6.19 -13.41 -15.72
C ILE A 172 5.96 -14.70 -14.97
N PHE A 173 6.36 -15.83 -15.53
CA PHE A 173 6.19 -17.12 -14.85
C PHE A 173 6.96 -17.20 -13.53
N SER A 174 8.04 -16.43 -13.37
CA SER A 174 8.83 -16.41 -12.13
C SER A 174 8.17 -15.64 -10.99
N TYR A 175 7.20 -14.76 -11.27
CA TYR A 175 6.53 -13.93 -10.27
C TYR A 175 5.00 -13.99 -10.32
N LEU A 176 4.41 -14.70 -11.30
CA LEU A 176 2.99 -14.98 -11.40
C LEU A 176 2.63 -16.16 -10.51
N TYR A 177 1.97 -15.85 -9.39
CA TYR A 177 1.63 -16.81 -8.36
C TYR A 177 0.49 -17.73 -8.81
N GLU A 178 -0.56 -17.15 -9.40
CA GLU A 178 -1.80 -17.88 -9.66
C GLU A 178 -2.62 -17.26 -10.81
N ILE A 179 -3.24 -18.12 -11.61
CA ILE A 179 -4.21 -17.76 -12.65
C ILE A 179 -5.56 -18.35 -12.27
N TRP A 180 -6.53 -17.49 -11.98
CA TRP A 180 -7.92 -17.84 -11.76
C TRP A 180 -8.66 -17.86 -13.10
N VAL A 181 -9.26 -19.00 -13.45
CA VAL A 181 -9.99 -19.18 -14.71
C VAL A 181 -11.43 -19.55 -14.40
N GLN A 182 -12.38 -18.86 -15.03
CA GLN A 182 -13.78 -19.20 -14.87
C GLN A 182 -14.05 -20.62 -15.41
N GLU A 183 -14.83 -21.42 -14.68
CA GLU A 183 -15.00 -22.87 -14.93
C GLU A 183 -15.34 -23.22 -16.39
N CYS A 184 -16.19 -22.41 -17.04
CA CYS A 184 -16.60 -22.60 -18.44
C CYS A 184 -15.46 -22.45 -19.47
N ARG A 185 -14.33 -21.81 -19.10
CA ARG A 185 -13.19 -21.54 -19.99
C ARG A 185 -11.96 -22.39 -19.71
N LYS A 186 -11.95 -23.11 -18.58
CA LYS A 186 -10.80 -23.90 -18.12
C LYS A 186 -10.22 -24.81 -19.21
N GLN A 187 -11.06 -25.62 -19.85
CA GLN A 187 -10.59 -26.64 -20.79
C GLN A 187 -9.94 -26.01 -22.03
N LYS A 188 -10.54 -24.94 -22.57
CA LYS A 188 -9.96 -24.21 -23.71
C LYS A 188 -8.66 -23.53 -23.32
N PHE A 189 -8.60 -22.91 -22.14
CA PHE A 189 -7.38 -22.27 -21.66
C PHE A 189 -6.24 -23.27 -21.48
N LEU A 190 -6.48 -24.41 -20.82
CA LEU A 190 -5.47 -25.45 -20.63
C LEU A 190 -4.92 -25.98 -21.96
N TRP A 191 -5.79 -26.21 -22.94
CA TRP A 191 -5.37 -26.64 -24.27
C TRP A 191 -4.44 -25.61 -24.95
N LEU A 192 -4.77 -24.31 -24.86
CA LEU A 192 -3.91 -23.25 -25.40
C LEU A 192 -2.58 -23.14 -24.66
N VAL A 193 -2.56 -23.33 -23.34
CA VAL A 193 -1.33 -23.36 -22.54
C VAL A 193 -0.43 -24.49 -23.02
N GLU A 194 -0.97 -25.70 -23.18
CA GLU A 194 -0.22 -26.87 -23.69
C GLU A 194 0.30 -26.67 -25.11
N GLU A 195 -0.48 -26.02 -25.98
CA GLU A 195 -0.12 -25.80 -27.38
C GLU A 195 0.97 -24.71 -27.55
N TYR A 196 0.88 -23.60 -26.80
CA TYR A 196 1.66 -22.40 -27.09
C TYR A 196 2.69 -22.03 -26.03
N LEU A 197 2.55 -22.47 -24.77
CA LEU A 197 3.43 -22.06 -23.68
C LEU A 197 4.34 -23.21 -23.26
N LYS A 198 5.62 -23.11 -23.60
CA LYS A 198 6.65 -24.04 -23.13
C LYS A 198 7.01 -23.69 -21.68
N ASN A 199 7.19 -24.70 -20.83
CA ASN A 199 7.63 -24.54 -19.43
C ASN A 199 6.68 -23.72 -18.52
N PHE A 200 5.39 -23.64 -18.86
CA PHE A 200 4.40 -23.01 -17.99
C PHE A 200 4.26 -23.78 -16.66
N SER A 201 4.49 -23.09 -15.53
CA SER A 201 4.51 -23.70 -14.20
C SER A 201 3.62 -22.99 -13.17
N SER A 202 2.92 -21.91 -13.55
CA SER A 202 2.07 -21.15 -12.64
C SER A 202 0.84 -21.95 -12.20
N HIS A 203 0.38 -21.72 -10.97
CA HIS A 203 -0.78 -22.41 -10.43
C HIS A 203 -2.07 -21.94 -11.14
N ILE A 204 -2.93 -22.89 -11.56
CA ILE A 204 -4.21 -22.58 -12.19
C ILE A 204 -5.34 -22.96 -11.24
N CYS A 205 -6.10 -21.95 -10.81
CA CYS A 205 -7.29 -22.10 -10.00
C CYS A 205 -8.55 -21.87 -10.84
N VAL A 206 -9.65 -22.48 -10.37
CA VAL A 206 -10.94 -22.41 -11.06
C VAL A 206 -11.95 -21.77 -10.12
N PHE A 207 -12.74 -20.84 -10.64
CA PHE A 207 -13.85 -20.25 -9.91
C PHE A 207 -15.14 -20.37 -10.73
N ARG A 208 -16.29 -20.43 -10.03
CA ARG A 208 -17.61 -20.44 -10.68
C ARG A 208 -18.28 -19.08 -10.62
N SER A 209 -18.11 -18.38 -9.49
CA SER A 209 -18.67 -17.07 -9.25
C SER A 209 -17.59 -16.07 -8.84
N THR A 210 -17.76 -14.82 -9.26
CA THR A 210 -16.89 -13.71 -8.83
C THR A 210 -16.87 -13.52 -7.31
N LYS A 211 -17.88 -14.01 -6.58
CA LYS A 211 -17.89 -14.01 -5.11
C LYS A 211 -16.72 -14.80 -4.51
N GLU A 212 -16.29 -15.88 -5.15
CA GLU A 212 -15.15 -16.69 -4.69
C GLU A 212 -13.85 -15.87 -4.73
N LEU A 213 -13.69 -15.02 -5.74
CA LEU A 213 -12.55 -14.12 -5.91
C LEU A 213 -12.47 -13.04 -4.81
N LEU A 214 -13.63 -12.60 -4.30
CA LEU A 214 -13.69 -11.62 -3.20
C LEU A 214 -13.22 -12.20 -1.86
N THR A 215 -13.33 -13.52 -1.70
CA THR A 215 -12.93 -14.24 -0.48
C THR A 215 -11.53 -14.84 -0.54
N ALA A 216 -10.87 -14.80 -1.70
CA ALA A 216 -9.53 -15.34 -1.87
C ALA A 216 -8.51 -14.54 -1.04
N CYS A 217 -8.03 -15.14 0.04
CA CYS A 217 -6.97 -14.60 0.89
C CYS A 217 -5.62 -14.74 0.18
N SER A 218 -4.85 -13.65 0.11
CA SER A 218 -3.41 -13.73 -0.12
C SER A 218 -2.69 -12.96 0.99
N HIS A 219 -1.55 -13.49 1.40
CA HIS A 219 -0.74 -13.00 2.52
C HIS A 219 0.24 -11.90 2.10
N SER A 220 0.35 -11.61 0.80
CA SER A 220 1.24 -10.57 0.29
C SER A 220 0.71 -9.17 0.61
N LYS A 221 1.62 -8.26 0.95
CA LYS A 221 1.26 -6.85 1.23
C LYS A 221 0.89 -6.06 -0.01
N MET A 222 1.46 -6.39 -1.16
CA MET A 222 1.07 -5.80 -2.44
C MET A 222 0.53 -6.89 -3.36
N GLN A 223 -0.73 -6.74 -3.78
CA GLN A 223 -1.36 -7.64 -4.74
C GLN A 223 -1.54 -6.89 -6.06
N ILE A 224 -0.88 -7.38 -7.10
CA ILE A 224 -1.04 -6.93 -8.48
C ILE A 224 -1.89 -7.95 -9.22
N VAL A 225 -3.08 -7.54 -9.66
CA VAL A 225 -4.06 -8.45 -10.27
C VAL A 225 -4.41 -7.97 -11.65
N SER A 226 -4.33 -8.82 -12.67
CA SER A 226 -4.91 -8.53 -13.98
C SER A 226 -6.28 -9.20 -14.14
N ILE A 227 -7.24 -8.46 -14.66
CA ILE A 227 -8.58 -8.96 -14.99
C ILE A 227 -8.71 -8.93 -16.51
N TRP A 228 -9.02 -10.08 -17.10
CA TRP A 228 -9.21 -10.23 -18.54
C TRP A 228 -10.67 -10.49 -18.84
N SER A 229 -11.27 -9.61 -19.65
CA SER A 229 -12.69 -9.59 -20.01
C SER A 229 -12.93 -8.60 -21.15
N GLU A 230 -13.76 -8.98 -22.11
CA GLU A 230 -14.16 -8.09 -23.20
C GLU A 230 -15.22 -7.06 -22.73
N ASP A 231 -15.96 -7.36 -21.65
CA ASP A 231 -16.82 -6.41 -20.96
C ASP A 231 -16.02 -5.54 -19.97
N ILE A 232 -15.51 -4.42 -20.48
CA ILE A 232 -14.75 -3.42 -19.70
C ILE A 232 -15.55 -2.89 -18.50
N ILE A 233 -16.88 -2.80 -18.60
CA ILE A 233 -17.71 -2.27 -17.50
C ILE A 233 -17.76 -3.30 -16.37
N ALA A 234 -18.00 -4.58 -16.70
CA ALA A 234 -17.95 -5.66 -15.74
C ALA A 234 -16.56 -5.79 -15.09
N ALA A 235 -15.48 -5.71 -15.88
CA ALA A 235 -14.11 -5.72 -15.38
C ALA A 235 -13.83 -4.59 -14.38
N LYS A 236 -14.23 -3.35 -14.70
CA LYS A 236 -14.09 -2.20 -13.79
C LYS A 236 -14.88 -2.38 -12.49
N ASN A 237 -16.09 -2.94 -12.56
CA ASN A 237 -16.92 -3.19 -11.39
C ASN A 237 -16.33 -4.29 -10.50
N LEU A 238 -15.81 -5.36 -11.09
CA LEU A 238 -15.08 -6.40 -10.37
C LEU A 238 -13.82 -5.83 -9.72
N ALA A 239 -13.05 -5.02 -10.46
CA ALA A 239 -11.82 -4.42 -9.96
C ALA A 239 -12.04 -3.57 -8.69
N ARG A 240 -13.12 -2.76 -8.68
CA ARG A 240 -13.53 -1.98 -7.51
C ARG A 240 -13.91 -2.84 -6.31
N SER A 241 -14.40 -4.06 -6.55
CA SER A 241 -14.89 -4.97 -5.51
C SER A 241 -13.77 -5.80 -4.88
N LEU A 242 -12.70 -6.13 -5.63
CA LEU A 242 -11.61 -7.00 -5.17
C LEU A 242 -10.72 -6.37 -4.08
N ASN A 243 -10.78 -5.05 -3.88
CA ASN A 243 -10.04 -4.30 -2.85
C ASN A 243 -8.51 -4.59 -2.80
N LYS A 244 -7.91 -4.82 -3.97
CA LYS A 244 -6.46 -5.07 -4.16
C LYS A 244 -5.70 -3.75 -4.29
N GLU A 245 -4.37 -3.78 -4.26
CA GLU A 245 -3.54 -2.57 -4.35
C GLU A 245 -3.40 -2.05 -5.78
N VAL A 246 -3.19 -2.94 -6.74
CA VAL A 246 -3.04 -2.57 -8.15
C VAL A 246 -3.79 -3.57 -9.01
N LEU A 247 -4.69 -3.06 -9.85
CA LEU A 247 -5.48 -3.87 -10.77
C LEU A 247 -5.26 -3.39 -12.19
N PHE A 248 -4.99 -4.32 -13.10
CA PHE A 248 -4.91 -4.09 -14.53
C PHE A 248 -6.13 -4.71 -15.22
N ILE A 249 -6.61 -4.09 -16.30
CA ILE A 249 -7.67 -4.63 -17.15
C ILE A 249 -7.09 -4.93 -18.53
N ASN A 250 -7.27 -6.17 -19.00
CA ASN A 250 -6.81 -6.70 -20.30
C ASN A 250 -5.31 -6.54 -20.58
N THR A 251 -4.53 -6.45 -19.51
CA THR A 251 -3.07 -6.43 -19.56
C THR A 251 -2.52 -6.84 -18.19
N HIS A 252 -1.21 -6.98 -18.07
CA HIS A 252 -0.55 -7.13 -16.77
C HIS A 252 0.79 -6.40 -16.78
N MET A 253 1.03 -5.48 -15.85
CA MET A 253 2.30 -4.72 -15.74
C MET A 253 2.80 -4.10 -17.05
N ASP A 254 1.90 -3.84 -17.99
CA ASP A 254 2.15 -3.11 -19.22
C ASP A 254 1.22 -1.90 -19.24
N PHE A 255 1.83 -0.74 -19.49
CA PHE A 255 1.17 0.55 -19.47
C PHE A 255 0.91 1.08 -20.88
N CYS A 256 1.29 0.32 -21.93
CA CYS A 256 1.10 0.60 -23.35
C CYS A 256 1.55 2.01 -23.74
N GLY A 257 2.73 2.40 -23.25
CA GLY A 257 3.30 3.74 -23.45
C GLY A 257 2.59 4.87 -22.69
N GLY A 258 1.76 4.52 -21.71
CA GLY A 258 1.30 5.40 -20.65
C GLY A 258 2.23 5.37 -19.43
N ILE A 259 2.05 6.33 -18.51
CA ILE A 259 2.95 6.53 -17.36
C ILE A 259 2.14 6.53 -16.07
N ALA A 260 2.52 5.64 -15.14
CA ALA A 260 1.91 5.51 -13.83
C ALA A 260 2.98 5.25 -12.77
N LEU A 261 2.80 5.83 -11.58
CA LEU A 261 3.59 5.41 -10.41
C LEU A 261 2.79 4.35 -9.66
N LEU A 262 3.40 3.20 -9.43
CA LEU A 262 2.82 2.21 -8.54
C LEU A 262 3.09 2.58 -7.07
N PRO A 263 2.16 2.30 -6.15
CA PRO A 263 2.18 2.86 -4.80
C PRO A 263 3.11 2.14 -3.81
N TYR A 264 4.27 1.66 -4.27
CA TYR A 264 5.23 0.88 -3.51
C TYR A 264 5.60 1.52 -2.16
N GLY A 265 5.92 2.81 -2.15
CA GLY A 265 6.38 3.53 -0.96
C GLY A 265 5.32 3.58 0.15
N LYS A 266 4.03 3.71 -0.21
CA LYS A 266 2.94 3.75 0.77
C LYS A 266 2.56 2.36 1.27
N ILE A 267 2.66 1.35 0.42
CA ILE A 267 2.36 -0.04 0.78
C ILE A 267 3.47 -0.63 1.64
N PHE A 268 4.72 -0.55 1.19
CA PHE A 268 5.86 -1.19 1.85
C PHE A 268 6.47 -0.34 2.96
N GLY A 269 6.28 0.99 2.95
CA GLY A 269 6.58 1.83 4.12
C GLY A 269 5.80 1.41 5.38
N LYS A 270 4.72 0.62 5.23
CA LYS A 270 3.95 0.00 6.32
C LYS A 270 4.72 -1.11 7.07
N THR A 271 5.60 -1.83 6.37
CA THR A 271 6.27 -3.06 6.85
C THR A 271 7.36 -2.79 7.86
N LEU A 272 7.93 -1.59 7.86
CA LEU A 272 8.98 -1.19 8.79
C LEU A 272 8.51 -1.19 10.24
N TYR A 273 7.19 -1.15 10.46
CA TYR A 273 6.63 -0.78 11.75
C TYR A 273 5.93 -1.90 12.52
N THR A 274 5.74 -3.07 11.90
CA THR A 274 4.88 -4.11 12.47
C THR A 274 5.63 -5.16 13.31
N LEU A 275 6.97 -5.10 13.39
CA LEU A 275 7.82 -6.14 13.99
C LEU A 275 8.52 -5.73 15.31
N SER A 276 8.16 -4.60 15.93
CA SER A 276 8.87 -4.09 17.12
C SER A 276 8.24 -4.51 18.45
N TYR A 277 6.91 -4.67 18.54
CA TYR A 277 6.28 -4.86 19.85
C TYR A 277 6.60 -6.21 20.50
N GLU A 278 6.88 -7.25 19.70
CA GLU A 278 7.25 -8.58 20.20
C GLU A 278 8.62 -8.60 20.89
N ARG A 279 9.42 -7.54 20.77
CA ARG A 279 10.77 -7.47 21.36
C ARG A 279 10.84 -6.83 22.73
N GLN A 280 9.76 -6.18 23.19
CA GLN A 280 9.76 -5.48 24.47
C GLN A 280 8.92 -6.23 25.51
N ASN A 281 9.52 -6.45 26.68
CA ASN A 281 8.81 -7.03 27.81
C ASN A 281 8.17 -5.92 28.66
N PHE A 282 6.84 -5.82 28.62
CA PHE A 282 6.07 -4.91 29.46
C PHE A 282 5.68 -5.56 30.79
N ASP A 283 6.11 -6.79 31.04
CA ASP A 283 5.87 -7.46 32.30
C ASP A 283 6.81 -6.95 33.39
N ILE A 284 6.24 -6.33 34.41
CA ILE A 284 6.99 -5.82 35.56
C ILE A 284 6.32 -6.30 36.84
N ASP A 285 7.09 -6.95 37.70
CA ASP A 285 6.58 -7.47 38.99
C ASP A 285 6.33 -6.37 40.05
N ASN A 286 6.91 -5.18 39.88
CA ASN A 286 6.85 -4.07 40.85
C ASN A 286 5.51 -3.30 40.88
N TYR A 287 4.61 -3.47 39.91
CA TYR A 287 3.30 -2.77 39.85
C TYR A 287 2.13 -3.60 40.38
N LYS A 288 2.41 -4.75 41.02
CA LYS A 288 1.37 -5.51 41.73
C LYS A 288 0.95 -4.70 42.95
N ILE A 289 -0.18 -4.00 42.83
CA ILE A 289 -0.90 -3.54 44.01
C ILE A 289 -1.48 -4.79 44.68
N LYS A 290 -0.82 -5.23 45.76
CA LYS A 290 -1.32 -6.26 46.67
C LYS A 290 -2.65 -5.78 47.24
N SER A 291 -3.75 -6.44 46.89
CA SER A 291 -5.04 -6.57 47.62
C SER A 291 -5.75 -5.35 48.24
N GLU A 292 -5.22 -4.13 48.24
CA GLU A 292 -5.75 -2.98 48.99
C GLU A 292 -6.64 -2.05 48.13
N ILE A 293 -6.88 -2.38 46.86
CA ILE A 293 -7.70 -1.56 45.92
C ILE A 293 -9.15 -1.41 46.42
N SER A 294 -9.70 -2.39 47.14
CA SER A 294 -11.09 -2.34 47.63
C SER A 294 -11.34 -1.32 48.74
N GLU A 295 -10.28 -0.81 49.40
CA GLU A 295 -10.40 0.17 50.50
C GLU A 295 -10.25 1.62 50.02
N LEU A 296 -9.64 1.82 48.85
CA LEU A 296 -9.44 3.12 48.23
C LEU A 296 -10.69 3.51 47.44
N LYS A 297 -11.48 4.48 47.94
CA LYS A 297 -12.61 5.10 47.21
C LYS A 297 -12.14 6.03 46.08
N ILE A 298 -11.21 5.54 45.26
CA ILE A 298 -10.52 6.29 44.21
C ILE A 298 -11.08 5.85 42.84
N PRO A 299 -11.32 6.75 41.87
CA PRO A 299 -11.70 6.38 40.52
C PRO A 299 -10.69 5.42 39.88
N ILE A 300 -11.20 4.38 39.19
CA ILE A 300 -10.38 3.39 38.50
C ILE A 300 -10.60 3.53 37.00
N TYR A 301 -9.50 3.72 36.27
CA TYR A 301 -9.48 3.66 34.81
C TYR A 301 -8.77 2.39 34.37
N ASP A 302 -9.60 1.41 34.03
CA ASP A 302 -9.21 0.17 33.38
C ASP A 302 -8.82 0.40 31.91
N LEU A 303 -8.41 -0.65 31.22
CA LEU A 303 -8.17 -0.62 29.78
C LEU A 303 -9.52 -0.67 29.04
N PHE A 304 -9.57 -0.24 27.78
CA PHE A 304 -10.80 -0.34 26.98
C PHE A 304 -10.51 -0.97 25.63
N TYR A 305 -10.98 -2.20 25.42
CA TYR A 305 -10.86 -2.91 24.15
C TYR A 305 -11.97 -3.96 24.04
N TYR A 306 -12.25 -4.42 22.82
CA TYR A 306 -13.47 -5.15 22.44
C TYR A 306 -14.77 -4.39 22.77
N GLY A 307 -14.72 -3.05 22.86
CA GLY A 307 -15.89 -2.22 23.13
C GLY A 307 -16.34 -2.23 24.59
N GLU A 308 -15.53 -2.77 25.49
CA GLU A 308 -15.83 -2.90 26.93
C GLU A 308 -14.60 -2.54 27.77
N TRP A 309 -14.81 -2.28 29.05
CA TRP A 309 -13.74 -2.09 30.03
C TRP A 309 -13.10 -3.43 30.40
N GLN A 310 -11.77 -3.43 30.49
CA GLN A 310 -10.94 -4.62 30.66
C GLN A 310 -9.96 -4.38 31.80
N ARG A 311 -10.08 -5.21 32.85
CA ARG A 311 -9.07 -5.21 33.91
C ARG A 311 -7.73 -5.70 33.34
N PRO A 312 -6.60 -5.07 33.69
CA PRO A 312 -5.28 -5.51 33.24
C PRO A 312 -5.02 -6.95 33.68
N VAL A 313 -4.45 -7.77 32.79
CA VAL A 313 -4.28 -9.22 32.98
C VAL A 313 -3.55 -9.56 34.29
N LYS A 314 -2.54 -8.77 34.67
CA LYS A 314 -1.78 -8.98 35.92
C LYS A 314 -2.31 -8.19 37.11
N ASN A 315 -3.47 -7.55 36.98
CA ASN A 315 -4.05 -6.67 37.99
C ASN A 315 -3.08 -5.58 38.45
N THR A 316 -2.30 -5.05 37.51
CA THR A 316 -1.24 -4.06 37.74
C THR A 316 -1.77 -2.67 37.51
N TYR A 317 -1.51 -1.75 38.45
CA TYR A 317 -1.97 -0.36 38.38
C TYR A 317 -0.92 0.57 38.97
N TRP A 318 -1.03 1.86 38.64
CA TRP A 318 -0.34 2.94 39.36
C TRP A 318 -1.33 4.04 39.75
N ILE A 319 -0.99 4.79 40.79
CA ILE A 319 -1.78 5.95 41.22
C ILE A 319 -1.17 7.20 40.61
N TYR A 320 -2.01 8.02 40.00
CA TYR A 320 -1.66 9.38 39.60
C TYR A 320 -2.87 10.30 39.72
N ASN A 321 -2.65 11.49 40.30
CA ASN A 321 -3.68 12.51 40.53
C ASN A 321 -4.97 11.95 41.14
N GLU A 322 -4.84 11.20 42.25
CA GLU A 322 -5.97 10.58 42.94
C GLU A 322 -6.86 9.73 42.01
N THR A 323 -6.24 9.05 41.04
CA THR A 323 -6.89 8.12 40.13
C THR A 323 -6.02 6.89 39.97
N LEU A 324 -6.64 5.71 39.96
CA LEU A 324 -5.96 4.45 39.75
C LEU A 324 -6.00 4.09 38.26
N TRP A 325 -4.83 3.99 37.64
CA TRP A 325 -4.67 3.74 36.21
C TRP A 325 -4.13 2.34 35.96
N ALA A 326 -4.76 1.60 35.04
CA ALA A 326 -4.32 0.26 34.69
C ALA A 326 -2.98 0.28 33.94
N HIS A 327 -2.05 -0.60 34.34
CA HIS A 327 -0.81 -0.87 33.62
C HIS A 327 -1.00 -2.02 32.66
N ALA A 328 -1.09 -1.70 31.38
CA ALA A 328 -1.18 -2.68 30.30
C ALA A 328 0.10 -3.49 30.18
N THR A 329 -0.03 -4.81 30.35
CA THR A 329 1.06 -5.77 30.16
C THR A 329 1.17 -6.21 28.70
N SER A 330 2.17 -7.05 28.39
CA SER A 330 2.35 -7.59 27.03
C SER A 330 1.10 -8.32 26.52
N ASP A 331 0.41 -9.05 27.41
CA ASP A 331 -0.84 -9.75 27.07
C ASP A 331 -1.99 -8.78 26.79
N ASP A 332 -2.11 -7.71 27.59
CA ASP A 332 -3.12 -6.67 27.38
C ASP A 332 -2.92 -5.96 26.04
N ILE A 333 -1.67 -5.62 25.72
CA ILE A 333 -1.28 -4.98 24.46
C ILE A 333 -1.67 -5.87 23.28
N LYS A 334 -1.34 -7.17 23.33
CA LYS A 334 -1.68 -8.13 22.27
C LYS A 334 -3.19 -8.26 22.07
N ARG A 335 -3.98 -8.34 23.15
CA ARG A 335 -5.45 -8.38 23.09
C ARG A 335 -6.04 -7.09 22.53
N CYS A 336 -5.49 -5.95 22.89
CA CYS A 336 -5.92 -4.66 22.37
C CYS A 336 -5.62 -4.52 20.87
N ILE A 337 -4.46 -5.01 20.40
CA ILE A 337 -4.15 -5.07 18.96
C ILE A 337 -5.14 -5.96 18.22
N ASP A 338 -5.41 -7.18 18.70
CA ASP A 338 -6.41 -8.08 18.07
C ASP A 338 -7.81 -7.44 18.05
N SER A 339 -8.22 -6.76 19.12
CA SER A 339 -9.44 -5.95 19.16
C SER A 339 -9.44 -4.88 18.07
N ALA A 340 -8.37 -4.11 17.95
CA ALA A 340 -8.24 -3.05 16.97
C ALA A 340 -8.27 -3.57 15.52
N GLU A 341 -7.66 -4.71 15.26
CA GLU A 341 -7.68 -5.38 13.96
C GLU A 341 -9.07 -5.91 13.59
N LYS A 342 -9.79 -6.50 14.55
CA LYS A 342 -11.18 -6.92 14.35
C LYS A 342 -12.10 -5.72 14.12
N GLY A 343 -11.95 -4.66 14.91
CA GLY A 343 -12.67 -3.41 14.71
C GLY A 343 -12.39 -2.78 13.34
N PHE A 344 -11.12 -2.79 12.90
CA PHE A 344 -10.72 -2.33 11.58
C PHE A 344 -11.42 -3.09 10.45
N LYS A 345 -11.47 -4.43 10.52
CA LYS A 345 -12.15 -5.26 9.50
C LYS A 345 -13.63 -4.88 9.34
N ILE A 346 -14.32 -4.56 10.44
CA ILE A 346 -15.72 -4.11 10.40
C ILE A 346 -15.83 -2.66 9.90
N TRP A 347 -14.95 -1.79 10.36
CA TRP A 347 -15.07 -0.34 10.12
C TRP A 347 -14.63 0.08 8.72
N SER A 348 -13.59 -0.55 8.19
CA SER A 348 -13.04 -0.27 6.85
C SER A 348 -14.02 -0.61 5.72
N THR A 349 -14.93 -1.57 5.92
CA THR A 349 -15.94 -1.99 4.94
C THR A 349 -17.17 -1.08 4.90
N LYS A 350 -17.38 -0.24 5.93
CA LYS A 350 -18.47 0.74 5.92
C LYS A 350 -18.20 1.82 4.88
N SER A 351 -19.26 2.30 4.23
CA SER A 351 -19.14 3.49 3.37
C SER A 351 -18.82 4.73 4.21
N ILE A 352 -18.23 5.75 3.57
CA ILE A 352 -17.98 7.06 4.20
C ILE A 352 -19.28 7.62 4.80
N ALA A 353 -20.39 7.54 4.05
CA ALA A 353 -21.70 7.99 4.53
C ALA A 353 -22.14 7.28 5.83
N SER A 354 -21.95 5.96 5.91
CA SER A 354 -22.25 5.20 7.14
C SER A 354 -21.35 5.63 8.31
N ARG A 355 -20.05 5.86 8.05
CA ARG A 355 -19.13 6.36 9.08
C ARG A 355 -19.50 7.76 9.56
N LYS A 356 -19.92 8.66 8.66
CA LYS A 356 -20.43 10.00 9.01
C LYS A 356 -21.64 9.94 9.91
N GLN A 357 -22.59 9.05 9.62
CA GLN A 357 -23.79 8.89 10.46
C GLN A 357 -23.42 8.45 11.88
N VAL A 358 -22.53 7.47 12.04
CA VAL A 358 -22.06 7.01 13.35
C VAL A 358 -21.31 8.13 14.09
N LEU A 359 -20.40 8.84 13.43
CA LEU A 359 -19.66 9.95 14.05
C LEU A 359 -20.55 11.15 14.38
N SER A 360 -21.62 11.40 13.60
CA SER A 360 -22.62 12.43 13.91
C SER A 360 -23.44 12.06 15.15
N LYS A 361 -23.80 10.77 15.31
CA LYS A 361 -24.41 10.28 16.56
C LYS A 361 -23.47 10.47 17.75
N PHE A 362 -22.17 10.21 17.56
CA PHE A 362 -21.17 10.45 18.61
C PHE A 362 -21.09 11.93 19.01
N ALA A 363 -21.07 12.85 18.04
CA ALA A 363 -21.12 14.29 18.32
C ALA A 363 -22.39 14.68 19.11
N PHE A 364 -23.55 14.12 18.77
CA PHE A 364 -24.79 14.36 19.51
C PHE A 364 -24.71 13.84 20.95
N VAL A 365 -24.16 12.64 21.17
CA VAL A 365 -23.95 12.09 22.52
C VAL A 365 -23.03 13.01 23.33
N LEU A 366 -21.94 13.51 22.74
CA LEU A 366 -21.06 14.49 23.38
C LEU A 366 -21.83 15.75 23.81
N GLN A 367 -22.63 16.34 22.92
CA GLN A 367 -23.47 17.51 23.24
C GLN A 367 -24.44 17.21 24.39
N SER A 368 -25.08 16.04 24.39
CA SER A 368 -26.02 15.64 25.46
C SER A 368 -25.35 15.49 26.84
N LYS A 369 -24.02 15.32 26.85
CA LYS A 369 -23.18 15.24 28.06
C LYS A 369 -22.43 16.54 28.36
N GLY A 370 -22.77 17.64 27.69
CA GLY A 370 -22.20 18.97 27.91
C GLY A 370 -20.87 19.22 27.18
N GLN A 371 -20.40 18.27 26.36
CA GLN A 371 -19.12 18.33 25.66
C GLN A 371 -19.25 19.00 24.28
N PHE A 372 -19.76 20.24 24.28
CA PHE A 372 -20.10 20.97 23.05
C PHE A 372 -18.87 21.25 22.17
N LEU A 373 -17.75 21.66 22.79
CA LEU A 373 -16.52 21.93 22.05
C LEU A 373 -16.03 20.70 21.30
N LEU A 374 -15.96 19.54 21.95
CA LEU A 374 -15.52 18.30 21.32
C LEU A 374 -16.48 17.83 20.22
N ALA A 375 -17.79 18.00 20.42
CA ALA A 375 -18.77 17.72 19.40
C ALA A 375 -18.58 18.58 18.14
N ASP A 376 -18.30 19.87 18.31
CA ASP A 376 -18.04 20.78 17.19
C ASP A 376 -16.77 20.37 16.42
N ARG A 377 -15.74 19.89 17.11
CA ARG A 377 -14.53 19.33 16.49
C ARG A 377 -14.85 18.11 15.64
N VAL A 378 -15.65 17.17 16.16
CA VAL A 378 -16.09 15.98 15.40
C VAL A 378 -16.87 16.40 14.15
N LEU A 379 -17.84 17.31 14.30
CA LEU A 379 -18.68 17.80 13.19
C LEU A 379 -17.87 18.55 12.12
N LYS A 380 -16.86 19.33 12.53
CA LYS A 380 -15.94 20.02 11.61
C LYS A 380 -15.29 19.02 10.64
N TRP A 381 -14.75 17.92 11.16
CA TRP A 381 -14.07 16.92 10.32
C TRP A 381 -15.03 16.12 9.44
N ILE A 382 -16.23 15.82 9.93
CA ILE A 382 -17.28 15.18 9.11
C ILE A 382 -17.58 16.00 7.85
N ARG A 383 -17.69 17.34 8.00
CA ARG A 383 -17.95 18.27 6.89
C ARG A 383 -16.76 18.38 5.94
N TYR A 384 -15.53 18.44 6.48
CA TYR A 384 -14.33 18.56 5.66
C TYR A 384 -14.18 17.38 4.67
N VAL A 385 -14.51 16.17 5.12
CA VAL A 385 -14.47 14.96 4.28
C VAL A 385 -15.39 15.03 3.05
N ASP A 386 -16.50 15.77 3.08
CA ASP A 386 -17.30 15.97 1.84
C ASP A 386 -16.53 16.71 0.73
N GLN A 387 -15.54 17.52 1.11
CA GLN A 387 -14.80 18.39 0.19
C GLN A 387 -13.49 17.74 -0.31
N THR A 388 -12.95 16.75 0.41
CA THR A 388 -11.60 16.21 0.16
C THR A 388 -11.58 14.89 -0.61
N PHE A 389 -12.67 14.11 -0.59
CA PHE A 389 -12.69 12.78 -1.20
C PHE A 389 -12.87 12.88 -2.71
N MET A 390 -11.77 13.13 -3.42
CA MET A 390 -11.73 13.02 -4.87
C MET A 390 -11.30 11.61 -5.26
N ILE A 391 -12.14 10.91 -6.01
CA ILE A 391 -11.65 9.84 -6.90
C ILE A 391 -10.81 10.56 -7.95
N LEU A 392 -9.49 10.43 -7.86
CA LEU A 392 -8.61 11.01 -8.86
C LEU A 392 -8.55 10.05 -10.04
N GLY A 393 -9.28 10.37 -11.10
CA GLY A 393 -9.16 9.75 -12.41
C GLY A 393 -8.12 10.50 -13.23
N PHE A 394 -7.10 9.79 -13.73
CA PHE A 394 -6.22 10.31 -14.76
C PHE A 394 -6.53 9.57 -16.07
N GLN A 395 -6.85 10.31 -17.12
CA GLN A 395 -7.01 9.74 -18.46
C GLN A 395 -6.04 10.43 -19.41
N SER A 396 -5.19 9.64 -20.04
CA SER A 396 -4.39 10.02 -21.18
C SER A 396 -4.92 9.29 -22.43
N ARG A 397 -4.40 9.63 -23.62
CA ARG A 397 -4.74 8.93 -24.86
C ARG A 397 -4.47 7.42 -24.80
N ARG A 398 -3.52 6.98 -23.98
CA ARG A 398 -3.04 5.58 -23.92
C ARG A 398 -3.44 4.84 -22.65
N LEU A 399 -3.92 5.55 -21.62
CA LEU A 399 -4.11 4.98 -20.29
C LEU A 399 -5.19 5.70 -19.50
N GLU A 400 -6.12 4.95 -18.93
CA GLU A 400 -7.00 5.36 -17.85
C GLU A 400 -6.51 4.78 -16.53
N ILE A 401 -6.29 5.63 -15.55
CA ILE A 401 -5.97 5.26 -14.18
C ILE A 401 -7.07 5.80 -13.28
N THR A 402 -7.83 4.91 -12.66
CA THR A 402 -8.72 5.27 -11.55
C THR A 402 -7.99 5.05 -10.24
N LYS A 403 -7.77 6.12 -9.48
CA LYS A 403 -7.17 6.04 -8.14
C LYS A 403 -8.25 6.15 -7.08
N THR A 404 -8.35 5.11 -6.29
CA THR A 404 -9.16 5.10 -5.07
C THR A 404 -8.24 5.01 -3.88
N ARG A 405 -8.77 5.24 -2.68
CA ARG A 405 -7.99 5.15 -1.44
C ARG A 405 -8.71 4.27 -0.45
N LYS A 406 -7.94 3.40 0.21
CA LYS A 406 -8.43 2.52 1.27
C LYS A 406 -7.84 2.89 2.62
N PRO A 407 -8.52 2.59 3.73
CA PRO A 407 -7.98 2.82 5.06
C PRO A 407 -6.63 2.12 5.28
N ARG A 408 -5.73 2.75 6.02
CA ARG A 408 -4.38 2.25 6.31
C ARG A 408 -4.36 1.06 7.27
N GLY A 409 -5.22 1.05 8.29
CA GLY A 409 -5.25 -0.02 9.30
C GLY A 409 -5.61 0.48 10.70
N VAL A 410 -4.92 -0.09 11.68
CA VAL A 410 -4.91 0.35 13.08
C VAL A 410 -3.92 1.52 13.21
N ILE A 411 -4.34 2.62 13.82
CA ILE A 411 -3.52 3.82 14.07
C ILE A 411 -3.35 4.03 15.58
N ILE A 412 -2.13 4.33 16.00
CA ILE A 412 -1.82 4.68 17.40
C ILE A 412 -2.03 6.18 17.58
N LEU A 413 -2.59 6.59 18.72
CA LEU A 413 -2.89 8.00 18.99
C LEU A 413 -2.53 8.36 20.44
N LYS A 414 -1.83 9.48 20.64
CA LYS A 414 -1.43 10.05 21.93
C LYS A 414 -1.42 11.57 21.80
N GLU A 415 -2.20 12.29 22.59
CA GLU A 415 -2.15 13.76 22.54
C GLU A 415 -2.17 14.35 23.94
N LYS A 416 -1.57 15.53 24.10
CA LYS A 416 -1.62 16.29 25.36
C LYS A 416 -2.85 17.18 25.48
N ASP A 417 -3.41 17.57 24.34
CA ASP A 417 -4.59 18.42 24.25
C ASP A 417 -5.79 17.61 23.79
N GLU A 418 -6.89 17.71 24.54
CA GLU A 418 -8.10 16.94 24.29
C GLU A 418 -8.77 17.32 22.97
N THR A 419 -8.71 18.59 22.57
CA THR A 419 -9.30 19.03 21.29
C THR A 419 -8.49 18.53 20.09
N VAL A 420 -7.16 18.41 20.23
CA VAL A 420 -6.28 17.79 19.23
C VAL A 420 -6.51 16.28 19.18
N LEU A 421 -6.70 15.63 20.34
CA LEU A 421 -7.05 14.21 20.43
C LEU A 421 -8.30 13.91 19.61
N PHE A 422 -9.37 14.68 19.83
CA PHE A 422 -10.64 14.48 19.13
C PHE A 422 -10.58 14.84 17.64
N ASP A 423 -9.78 15.84 17.27
CA ASP A 423 -9.51 16.14 15.86
C ASP A 423 -8.90 14.93 15.14
N ARG A 424 -7.77 14.44 15.67
CA ARG A 424 -7.01 13.35 15.06
C ARG A 424 -7.77 12.04 15.13
N LEU A 425 -8.45 11.75 16.24
CA LEU A 425 -9.33 10.58 16.36
C LEU A 425 -10.42 10.62 15.29
N THR A 426 -11.09 11.76 15.10
CA THR A 426 -12.14 11.88 14.08
C THR A 426 -11.57 11.67 12.68
N GLN A 427 -10.40 12.25 12.37
CA GLN A 427 -9.71 12.06 11.09
C GLN A 427 -9.35 10.59 10.83
N ILE A 428 -8.84 9.87 11.84
CA ILE A 428 -8.55 8.43 11.77
C ILE A 428 -9.84 7.67 11.42
N LEU A 429 -10.90 7.90 12.21
CA LEU A 429 -12.15 7.15 12.10
C LEU A 429 -12.89 7.43 10.79
N ILE A 430 -13.02 8.69 10.38
CA ILE A 430 -13.74 9.02 9.14
C ILE A 430 -13.03 8.44 7.89
N SER A 431 -11.71 8.33 7.95
CA SER A 431 -10.87 7.68 6.93
C SER A 431 -11.03 6.16 6.90
N GLY A 432 -11.75 5.56 7.85
CA GLY A 432 -12.06 4.13 7.92
C GLY A 432 -11.04 3.28 8.69
N ASN A 433 -10.11 3.92 9.42
CA ASN A 433 -9.15 3.26 10.29
C ASN A 433 -9.74 2.99 11.68
N SER A 434 -9.17 2.03 12.41
CA SER A 434 -9.39 1.90 13.86
C SER A 434 -8.25 2.58 14.62
N ALA A 435 -8.48 2.89 15.90
CA ALA A 435 -7.53 3.59 16.75
C ALA A 435 -7.21 2.82 18.03
N ILE A 436 -5.95 2.86 18.45
CA ILE A 436 -5.53 2.56 19.83
C ILE A 436 -5.01 3.87 20.42
N VAL A 437 -5.75 4.43 21.36
CA VAL A 437 -5.31 5.60 22.12
C VAL A 437 -4.45 5.12 23.28
N ILE A 438 -3.24 5.65 23.38
CA ILE A 438 -2.30 5.32 24.45
C ILE A 438 -2.14 6.53 25.38
N CYS A 439 -2.08 6.28 26.69
CA CYS A 439 -1.93 7.35 27.67
C CYS A 439 -1.17 6.89 28.94
N ASP A 440 -0.60 7.85 29.66
CA ASP A 440 0.08 7.68 30.94
C ASP A 440 -0.68 8.34 32.10
N GLY A 441 -1.81 9.01 31.80
CA GLY A 441 -2.58 9.80 32.75
C GLY A 441 -1.87 11.08 33.23
N LYS A 442 -0.60 11.32 32.86
CA LYS A 442 0.26 12.42 33.34
C LYS A 442 0.50 13.47 32.26
N ASN A 443 1.10 13.05 31.16
CA ASN A 443 1.56 13.90 30.08
C ASN A 443 0.67 13.80 28.85
N SER A 444 -0.38 12.98 28.90
CA SER A 444 -1.29 12.67 27.79
C SER A 444 -2.74 12.60 28.26
N CYS A 445 -3.65 13.04 27.39
CA CYS A 445 -5.09 12.92 27.58
C CYS A 445 -5.55 11.47 27.47
N SER A 446 -6.62 11.14 28.19
CA SER A 446 -7.25 9.83 28.15
C SER A 446 -8.66 9.90 27.56
N LEU A 447 -9.07 8.82 26.88
CA LEU A 447 -10.46 8.64 26.43
C LEU A 447 -11.38 8.05 27.51
N ALA A 448 -10.87 7.78 28.71
CA ALA A 448 -11.58 7.00 29.73
C ALA A 448 -13.02 7.50 30.00
N GLN A 449 -13.21 8.82 30.12
CA GLN A 449 -14.52 9.44 30.39
C GLN A 449 -15.51 9.31 29.22
N TYR A 450 -15.02 9.02 28.01
CA TYR A 450 -15.79 8.93 26.77
C TYR A 450 -16.06 7.50 26.32
N CYS A 451 -15.37 6.50 26.89
CA CYS A 451 -15.45 5.10 26.47
C CYS A 451 -16.90 4.57 26.43
N ASN A 452 -17.71 4.88 27.45
CA ASN A 452 -19.11 4.47 27.51
C ASN A 452 -19.99 5.15 26.43
N MET A 453 -19.55 6.28 25.87
CA MET A 453 -20.29 6.98 24.82
C MET A 453 -20.15 6.30 23.46
N PHE A 454 -19.07 5.53 23.24
CA PHE A 454 -18.82 4.88 21.95
C PHE A 454 -19.88 3.83 21.62
N SER A 455 -20.26 3.00 22.59
CA SER A 455 -21.31 1.98 22.43
C SER A 455 -22.69 2.63 22.19
N ILE A 456 -23.03 3.69 22.94
CA ILE A 456 -24.26 4.49 22.75
C ILE A 456 -24.31 5.06 21.32
N SER A 457 -23.15 5.45 20.79
CA SER A 457 -23.00 6.03 19.45
C SER A 457 -22.97 4.99 18.33
N GLN A 458 -23.09 3.70 18.65
CA GLN A 458 -23.00 2.58 17.71
C GLN A 458 -21.64 2.49 17.01
N ILE A 459 -20.57 2.97 17.66
CA ILE A 459 -19.20 2.70 17.22
C ILE A 459 -18.94 1.22 17.46
N PRO A 460 -18.58 0.43 16.43
CA PRO A 460 -18.36 -1.00 16.61
C PRO A 460 -17.24 -1.31 17.62
N SER A 461 -17.38 -2.45 18.27
CA SER A 461 -16.35 -3.02 19.15
C SER A 461 -14.98 -3.03 18.46
N GLY A 462 -13.95 -2.57 19.19
CA GLY A 462 -12.58 -2.53 18.72
C GLY A 462 -12.23 -1.40 17.75
N VAL A 463 -13.17 -0.55 17.34
CA VAL A 463 -12.86 0.59 16.47
C VAL A 463 -12.08 1.69 17.19
N ILE A 464 -12.38 1.89 18.48
CA ILE A 464 -11.63 2.76 19.38
C ILE A 464 -11.22 1.91 20.58
N ASN A 465 -9.95 1.95 20.93
CA ASN A 465 -9.37 1.23 22.06
C ASN A 465 -8.55 2.20 22.90
N LEU A 466 -8.41 1.92 24.20
CA LEU A 466 -7.60 2.68 25.15
C LEU A 466 -6.64 1.73 25.86
N LEU A 467 -5.36 2.07 25.81
CA LEU A 467 -4.32 1.48 26.65
C LEU A 467 -3.72 2.55 27.54
N SER A 468 -3.49 2.18 28.80
CA SER A 468 -2.71 2.98 29.71
C SER A 468 -1.46 2.23 30.13
N ASN A 469 -0.31 2.90 30.12
CA ASN A 469 0.97 2.36 30.59
C ASN A 469 1.83 3.50 31.15
N ASP A 470 2.48 3.28 32.28
CA ASP A 470 3.29 4.31 32.92
C ASP A 470 4.71 4.41 32.34
N LYS A 471 5.15 3.41 31.56
CA LYS A 471 6.35 3.42 30.72
C LYS A 471 5.99 3.82 29.29
N MET A 472 5.51 5.05 29.16
CA MET A 472 5.00 5.61 27.91
C MET A 472 6.02 5.52 26.76
N GLU A 473 7.27 5.93 26.99
CA GLU A 473 8.33 5.92 25.96
C GLU A 473 8.58 4.52 25.38
N ALA A 474 8.61 3.50 26.24
CA ALA A 474 8.78 2.12 25.81
C ALA A 474 7.57 1.65 24.97
N LEU A 475 6.35 1.98 25.42
CA LEU A 475 5.12 1.64 24.69
C LEU A 475 5.08 2.33 23.31
N GLU A 476 5.52 3.57 23.22
CA GLU A 476 5.61 4.32 21.96
C GLU A 476 6.58 3.65 20.99
N VAL A 477 7.82 3.37 21.41
CA VAL A 477 8.79 2.69 20.55
C VAL A 477 8.30 1.29 20.18
N SER A 478 7.58 0.61 21.06
CA SER A 478 7.02 -0.72 20.78
C SER A 478 5.92 -0.68 19.71
N LEU A 479 4.94 0.21 19.84
CA LEU A 479 3.77 0.28 18.96
C LEU A 479 3.97 1.14 17.71
N CYS A 480 4.78 2.20 17.82
CA CYS A 480 5.04 3.17 16.76
C CYS A 480 6.40 2.97 16.10
N THR A 481 7.31 2.18 16.70
CA THR A 481 8.71 1.88 16.28
C THR A 481 9.70 3.04 16.38
N THR A 482 9.18 4.19 16.77
CA THR A 482 9.86 5.46 16.90
C THR A 482 9.11 6.25 17.97
N GLU A 483 9.65 7.39 18.36
CA GLU A 483 8.97 8.33 19.25
C GLU A 483 7.63 8.75 18.63
N TYR A 484 6.60 8.91 19.46
CA TYR A 484 5.27 9.18 18.95
C TYR A 484 5.20 10.46 18.12
N GLU A 485 5.99 11.47 18.46
CA GLU A 485 6.01 12.76 17.76
C GLU A 485 6.40 12.57 16.28
N LEU A 486 7.48 11.80 16.01
CA LEU A 486 7.91 11.46 14.66
C LEU A 486 6.90 10.57 13.93
N TYR A 487 6.25 9.66 14.65
CA TYR A 487 5.17 8.84 14.11
C TYR A 487 3.95 9.70 13.69
N ALA A 488 3.55 10.63 14.54
CA ALA A 488 2.39 11.49 14.34
C ALA A 488 2.62 12.49 13.19
N GLU A 489 3.81 13.06 13.04
CA GLU A 489 4.17 13.95 11.93
C GLU A 489 4.02 13.27 10.56
N ARG A 490 4.22 11.96 10.49
CA ARG A 490 4.01 11.17 9.25
C ARG A 490 2.53 10.97 8.90
N LEU A 491 1.63 11.14 9.87
CA LEU A 491 0.19 10.92 9.71
C LEU A 491 -0.59 12.22 9.61
N PHE A 492 -0.31 13.18 10.50
CA PHE A 492 -1.09 14.39 10.68
C PHE A 492 -0.30 15.59 10.20
N ALA A 493 -0.67 16.08 9.01
CA ALA A 493 -0.08 17.29 8.46
C ALA A 493 -0.74 18.53 9.06
N LYS A 494 0.08 19.42 9.62
CA LYS A 494 -0.37 20.67 10.23
C LYS A 494 -1.11 21.53 9.18
N ASP A 495 -2.33 21.95 9.53
CA ASP A 495 -3.18 22.81 8.71
C ASP A 495 -3.42 22.30 7.27
N ASN A 496 -3.18 21.00 7.01
CA ASN A 496 -3.37 20.38 5.70
C ASN A 496 -4.12 19.05 5.86
N PRO A 497 -5.46 19.10 5.83
CA PRO A 497 -6.23 17.92 6.10
C PRO A 497 -6.42 17.00 4.89
N GLU A 498 -6.19 17.50 3.67
CA GLU A 498 -6.03 16.66 2.49
C GLU A 498 -4.79 15.77 2.60
N LYS A 499 -3.64 16.35 2.94
CA LYS A 499 -2.41 15.60 3.18
C LYS A 499 -2.56 14.61 4.34
N THR A 500 -3.26 15.01 5.40
CA THR A 500 -3.59 14.11 6.51
C THR A 500 -4.44 12.93 6.05
N TYR A 501 -5.48 13.17 5.26
CA TYR A 501 -6.30 12.11 4.67
C TYR A 501 -5.47 11.16 3.80
N ILE A 502 -4.59 11.70 2.94
CA ILE A 502 -3.64 10.93 2.12
C ILE A 502 -2.75 10.06 3.02
N ASN A 503 -2.23 10.58 4.12
CA ASN A 503 -1.34 9.82 5.02
C ASN A 503 -2.06 8.75 5.86
N LEU A 504 -3.35 8.95 6.13
CA LEU A 504 -4.22 8.00 6.85
C LEU A 504 -4.82 6.92 5.94
N THR A 505 -4.54 6.97 4.63
CA THR A 505 -5.06 6.03 3.65
C THR A 505 -3.95 5.55 2.72
N VAL A 506 -4.21 4.46 2.00
CA VAL A 506 -3.29 3.88 1.01
C VAL A 506 -3.98 3.89 -0.34
N PRO A 507 -3.31 4.29 -1.42
CA PRO A 507 -3.91 4.28 -2.75
C PRO A 507 -4.14 2.85 -3.26
N ASN A 508 -5.18 2.72 -4.09
CA ASN A 508 -5.50 1.56 -4.92
C ASN A 508 -5.67 2.05 -6.36
N HIS A 509 -4.96 1.43 -7.31
CA HIS A 509 -4.96 1.82 -8.71
C HIS A 509 -5.70 0.78 -9.56
N ILE A 510 -6.66 1.24 -10.37
CA ILE A 510 -7.23 0.45 -11.47
C ILE A 510 -6.71 1.06 -12.76
N ILE A 511 -6.01 0.26 -13.56
CA ILE A 511 -5.28 0.67 -14.76
C ILE A 511 -5.89 -0.03 -15.96
N LEU A 512 -6.35 0.76 -16.93
CA LEU A 512 -6.88 0.31 -18.20
C LEU A 512 -6.09 1.00 -19.33
N PRO A 513 -5.21 0.28 -20.04
CA PRO A 513 -4.60 0.81 -21.25
C PRO A 513 -5.62 0.88 -22.39
N TYR A 514 -5.38 1.81 -23.31
CA TYR A 514 -6.09 1.92 -24.58
C TYR A 514 -5.14 1.55 -25.71
N TYR A 515 -5.54 0.58 -26.52
CA TYR A 515 -4.84 0.13 -27.72
C TYR A 515 -5.35 0.85 -28.97
#